data_AF-A0A494YBE5-F1
#
_entry.id   AF-A0A494YBE5-F1
#
_cell.length_a   1.000
_cell.length_b   1.000
_cell.length_c   1.000
_cell.angle_alpha   90.00
_cell.angle_beta   90.00
_cell.angle_gamma   90.00
#
_symmetry.space_group_name_H-M   'P 1'
#
loop_
_entity.id
_entity.type
_entity.pdbx_description
1 polymer ?
#
loop_
_entity_poly.entity_id
_entity_poly.type
_entity_poly.pdbx_seq_one_letter_code
_entity_poly.pdbx_strand_id
1 'polypeptide(L)'
;MNKLRVGTVFIPVLNLESSITWYTECFGLELVDNWGAGASFKFPSGEALVALIQVSEIQPLHFSTGDNQVDNVYFHFETDDLDKIKAHLRGNNIKIMKQEDHGLMNEIYIIDPSGNQIAIFCEKETSPFYKHATNKISW
;
A
#
# COMPACT_ATOMS: atom_id res chain seq x y z
N MET A 1 20.84 14.51 15.25
CA MET A 1 19.42 14.68 14.87
C MET A 1 18.65 13.46 15.33
N ASN A 2 17.46 13.63 15.88
CA ASN A 2 16.60 12.48 16.25
C ASN A 2 16.06 11.79 14.98
N LYS A 3 15.72 10.50 15.08
CA LYS A 3 15.22 9.68 13.95
C LYS A 3 13.91 10.27 13.42
N LEU A 4 13.88 10.68 12.15
CA LEU A 4 12.66 11.04 11.40
C LEU A 4 12.32 9.88 10.44
N ARG A 5 11.05 9.50 10.36
CA ARG A 5 10.56 8.38 9.53
C ARG A 5 9.11 8.61 9.14
N VAL A 6 8.63 7.86 8.15
CA VAL A 6 7.19 7.77 7.85
C VAL A 6 6.49 7.12 9.04
N GLY A 7 5.58 7.86 9.68
CA GLY A 7 4.84 7.38 10.85
C GLY A 7 3.54 6.68 10.47
N THR A 8 2.77 7.27 9.55
CA THR A 8 1.44 6.78 9.20
C THR A 8 1.09 7.21 7.78
N VAL A 9 0.47 6.32 7.01
CA VAL A 9 -0.23 6.66 5.78
C VAL A 9 -1.73 6.74 6.06
N PHE A 10 -2.38 7.78 5.55
CA PHE A 10 -3.83 7.98 5.72
C PHE A 10 -4.55 7.62 4.42
N ILE A 11 -5.59 6.81 4.54
CA ILE A 11 -6.39 6.30 3.43
C ILE A 11 -7.84 6.76 3.63
N PRO A 12 -8.37 7.66 2.79
CA PRO A 12 -9.78 7.98 2.78
C PRO A 12 -10.62 6.78 2.36
N VAL A 13 -11.67 6.47 3.11
CA VAL A 13 -12.62 5.38 2.82
C VAL A 13 -14.06 5.87 2.91
N LEU A 14 -14.95 5.37 2.07
CA LEU A 14 -16.36 5.77 2.05
C LEU A 14 -17.17 5.11 3.17
N ASN A 15 -16.81 3.89 3.54
CA ASN A 15 -17.44 3.13 4.61
C ASN A 15 -16.35 2.51 5.49
N LEU A 16 -16.22 3.02 6.71
CA LEU A 16 -15.15 2.63 7.63
C LEU A 16 -15.29 1.17 8.07
N GLU A 17 -16.49 0.72 8.41
CA GLU A 17 -16.74 -0.63 8.94
C GLU A 17 -16.35 -1.72 7.93
N SER A 18 -16.84 -1.64 6.70
CA SER A 18 -16.47 -2.58 5.63
C SER A 18 -14.99 -2.50 5.27
N SER A 19 -14.39 -1.30 5.33
CA SER A 19 -12.96 -1.13 5.08
C SER A 19 -12.12 -1.74 6.18
N ILE A 20 -12.51 -1.62 7.45
CA ILE A 20 -11.80 -2.27 8.57
C ILE A 20 -11.68 -3.77 8.33
N THR A 21 -12.79 -4.42 7.98
CA THR A 21 -12.80 -5.85 7.66
C THR A 21 -11.90 -6.15 6.47
N TRP A 22 -12.05 -5.40 5.37
CA TRP A 22 -11.27 -5.64 4.15
C TRP A 22 -9.76 -5.48 4.36
N TYR A 23 -9.31 -4.41 5.05
CA TYR A 23 -7.88 -4.19 5.31
C TYR A 23 -7.30 -5.24 6.27
N THR A 24 -8.10 -5.73 7.22
CA THR A 24 -7.72 -6.84 8.11
C THR A 24 -7.51 -8.13 7.31
N GLU A 25 -8.46 -8.50 6.45
CA GLU A 25 -8.43 -9.75 5.68
C GLU A 25 -7.42 -9.72 4.52
N CYS A 26 -7.34 -8.60 3.81
CA CYS A 26 -6.49 -8.42 2.63
C CYS A 26 -5.00 -8.43 3.01
N PHE A 27 -4.64 -7.71 4.07
CA PHE A 27 -3.23 -7.48 4.44
C PHE A 27 -2.81 -8.16 5.74
N GLY A 28 -3.72 -8.80 6.47
CA GLY A 28 -3.44 -9.29 7.82
C GLY A 28 -3.12 -8.17 8.81
N LEU A 29 -3.66 -6.97 8.57
CA LEU A 29 -3.42 -5.81 9.42
C LEU A 29 -4.09 -5.99 10.77
N GLU A 30 -3.39 -5.60 11.85
CA GLU A 30 -3.92 -5.63 13.20
C GLU A 30 -4.52 -4.28 13.56
N LEU A 31 -5.82 -4.26 13.90
CA LEU A 31 -6.50 -3.06 14.38
C LEU A 31 -5.89 -2.61 15.72
N VAL A 32 -5.46 -1.35 15.78
CA VAL A 32 -4.89 -0.71 16.98
C VAL A 32 -5.96 0.11 17.69
N ASP A 33 -6.72 0.90 16.95
CA ASP A 33 -7.75 1.78 17.49
C ASP A 33 -8.86 2.04 16.46
N ASN A 34 -10.07 2.31 16.94
CA ASN A 34 -11.22 2.75 16.16
C ASN A 34 -11.97 3.81 16.96
N TRP A 35 -11.94 5.05 16.46
CA TRP A 35 -12.53 6.22 17.12
C TRP A 35 -13.79 6.74 16.40
N GLY A 36 -14.43 5.90 15.59
CA GLY A 36 -15.68 6.18 14.90
C GLY A 36 -15.54 7.02 13.62
N ALA A 37 -14.69 8.04 13.62
CA ALA A 37 -14.35 8.81 12.42
C ALA A 37 -13.19 8.19 11.61
N GLY A 38 -12.48 7.23 12.20
CA GLY A 38 -11.38 6.52 11.57
C GLY A 38 -10.91 5.34 12.40
N ALA A 39 -9.97 4.58 11.82
CA ALA A 39 -9.35 3.43 12.45
C ALA A 39 -7.87 3.37 12.09
N SER A 40 -7.03 2.96 13.04
CA SER A 40 -5.59 2.80 12.84
C SER A 40 -5.20 1.33 12.92
N PHE A 41 -4.31 0.92 12.04
CA PHE A 41 -3.78 -0.41 11.92
C PHE A 41 -2.27 -0.39 11.98
N LYS A 42 -1.71 -1.51 12.41
CA LYS A 42 -0.29 -1.84 12.25
C LYS A 42 -0.14 -3.09 11.40
N PHE A 43 0.93 -3.15 10.63
CA PHE A 43 1.41 -4.42 10.09
C PHE A 43 1.98 -5.27 11.23
N PRO A 44 1.86 -6.62 11.16
CA PRO A 44 2.53 -7.52 12.10
C PRO A 44 4.04 -7.27 12.18
N SER A 45 4.64 -6.84 11.07
CA SER A 45 6.01 -6.37 10.97
C SER A 45 6.06 -5.04 10.23
N GLY A 46 6.66 -4.01 10.84
CA GLY A 46 6.83 -2.69 10.23
C GLY A 46 6.82 -1.56 11.26
N GLU A 47 7.32 -0.39 10.87
CA GLU A 47 7.32 0.80 11.75
C GLU A 47 6.16 1.77 11.46
N ALA A 48 5.60 1.76 10.24
CA ALA A 48 4.54 2.67 9.82
C ALA A 48 3.15 2.10 10.09
N LEU A 49 2.20 2.97 10.43
CA LEU A 49 0.79 2.66 10.59
C LEU A 49 0.01 2.92 9.29
N VAL A 50 -1.15 2.28 9.18
CA VAL A 50 -2.18 2.59 8.17
C VAL A 50 -3.40 3.12 8.89
N ALA A 51 -3.83 4.34 8.57
CA ALA A 51 -5.02 4.95 9.18
C ALA A 51 -6.11 5.13 8.13
N LEU A 52 -7.26 4.52 8.34
CA LEU A 52 -8.46 4.70 7.53
C LEU A 52 -9.25 5.90 8.07
N ILE A 53 -9.63 6.83 7.21
CA ILE A 53 -10.42 8.01 7.57
C ILE A 53 -11.73 7.98 6.78
N GLN A 54 -12.87 8.01 7.46
CA GLN A 54 -14.15 8.03 6.73
C GLN A 54 -14.37 9.39 6.07
N VAL A 55 -14.65 9.37 4.77
CA VAL A 55 -14.97 10.56 3.97
C VAL A 55 -16.32 10.40 3.29
N SER A 56 -16.96 11.52 2.95
CA SER A 56 -18.25 11.54 2.25
C SER A 56 -18.13 11.42 0.73
N GLU A 57 -16.96 11.70 0.17
CA GLU A 57 -16.69 11.70 -1.27
C GLU A 57 -15.35 11.04 -1.56
N ILE A 58 -15.25 10.36 -2.71
CA ILE A 58 -14.02 9.68 -3.14
C ILE A 58 -12.92 10.72 -3.33
N GLN A 59 -11.78 10.48 -2.70
CA GLN A 59 -10.56 11.25 -2.91
C GLN A 59 -9.54 10.35 -3.60
N PRO A 60 -9.07 10.71 -4.81
CA PRO A 60 -8.10 9.89 -5.54
C PRO A 60 -6.82 9.70 -4.72
N LEU A 61 -6.43 8.44 -4.53
CA LEU A 61 -5.18 8.05 -3.89
C LEU A 61 -4.04 7.84 -4.91
N HIS A 62 -4.22 8.39 -6.10
CA HIS A 62 -3.29 8.34 -7.21
C HIS A 62 -3.26 9.70 -7.89
N PHE A 63 -2.22 9.93 -8.68
CA PHE A 63 -2.03 11.15 -9.45
C PHE A 63 -1.52 10.82 -10.86
N SER A 64 -2.00 11.58 -11.84
CA SER A 64 -1.54 11.47 -13.21
C SER A 64 -0.27 12.29 -13.44
N THR A 65 0.68 11.73 -14.18
CA THR A 65 1.90 12.45 -14.59
C THR A 65 1.72 13.24 -15.90
N GLY A 66 0.53 13.18 -16.51
CA GLY A 66 0.35 13.56 -17.91
C GLY A 66 0.89 12.50 -18.87
N ASP A 67 0.55 12.64 -20.16
CA ASP A 67 1.09 11.88 -21.30
C ASP A 67 0.67 10.41 -21.43
N ASN A 68 -0.56 10.06 -21.06
CA ASN A 68 -1.09 8.67 -21.12
C ASN A 68 -0.27 7.65 -20.30
N GLN A 69 0.61 8.11 -19.41
CA GLN A 69 1.27 7.24 -18.44
C GLN A 69 0.34 6.99 -17.25
N VAL A 70 0.45 5.78 -16.73
CA VAL A 70 -0.38 5.21 -15.66
C VAL A 70 -0.37 6.12 -14.45
N ASP A 71 -1.53 6.27 -13.81
CA ASP A 71 -1.66 6.99 -12.54
C ASP A 71 -0.71 6.40 -11.48
N ASN A 72 0.20 7.23 -10.98
CA ASN A 72 1.15 6.88 -9.94
C ASN A 72 0.48 7.01 -8.56
N VAL A 73 0.99 6.32 -7.54
CA VAL A 73 0.41 6.29 -6.19
C VAL A 73 1.21 7.14 -5.21
N TYR A 74 0.54 7.70 -4.20
CA TYR A 74 1.22 8.49 -3.16
C TYR A 74 2.10 7.63 -2.22
N PHE A 75 1.77 6.36 -2.08
CA PHE A 75 2.54 5.37 -1.35
C PHE A 75 2.31 3.98 -1.92
N HIS A 76 3.23 3.07 -1.64
CA HIS A 76 3.11 1.65 -1.94
C HIS A 76 3.54 0.82 -0.73
N PHE A 77 3.01 -0.39 -0.63
CA PHE A 77 3.45 -1.35 0.38
C PHE A 77 4.59 -2.21 -0.16
N GLU A 78 5.67 -2.33 0.60
CA GLU A 78 6.81 -3.19 0.25
C GLU A 78 6.59 -4.60 0.80
N THR A 79 6.94 -5.61 0.00
CA THR A 79 7.04 -7.01 0.43
C THR A 79 8.36 -7.61 -0.04
N ASP A 80 8.84 -8.61 0.67
CA ASP A 80 9.99 -9.44 0.26
C ASP A 80 9.58 -10.62 -0.64
N ASP A 81 8.28 -10.93 -0.70
CA ASP A 81 7.73 -12.02 -1.49
C ASP A 81 6.39 -11.61 -2.14
N LEU A 82 6.49 -11.11 -3.36
CA LEU A 82 5.31 -10.69 -4.12
C LEU A 82 4.44 -11.87 -4.54
N ASP A 83 5.01 -13.06 -4.76
CA ASP A 83 4.25 -14.23 -5.20
C ASP A 83 3.40 -14.81 -4.07
N LYS A 84 3.91 -14.79 -2.83
CA LYS A 84 3.11 -15.10 -1.64
C LYS A 84 1.96 -14.12 -1.44
N ILE A 85 2.18 -12.83 -1.64
CA ILE A 85 1.09 -11.84 -1.63
C ILE A 85 0.06 -12.14 -2.72
N LYS A 86 0.48 -12.39 -3.98
CA LYS A 86 -0.44 -12.74 -5.06
C LYS A 86 -1.26 -14.01 -4.73
N ALA A 87 -0.63 -15.02 -4.13
CA ALA A 87 -1.31 -16.24 -3.72
C ALA A 87 -2.36 -15.97 -2.63
N HIS A 88 -2.01 -15.17 -1.62
CA HIS A 88 -2.94 -14.75 -0.56
C HIS A 88 -4.14 -13.97 -1.13
N LEU A 89 -3.89 -12.99 -2.00
CA LEU A 89 -4.95 -12.21 -2.63
C LEU A 89 -5.91 -13.09 -3.44
N ARG A 90 -5.37 -14.02 -4.24
CA ARG A 90 -6.18 -14.99 -5.00
C ARG A 90 -7.01 -15.89 -4.07
N GLY A 91 -6.43 -16.37 -2.97
CA GLY A 91 -7.13 -17.19 -1.99
C GLY A 91 -8.31 -16.47 -1.31
N ASN A 92 -8.23 -15.15 -1.18
CA ASN A 92 -9.28 -14.30 -0.61
C ASN A 92 -10.20 -13.67 -1.69
N ASN A 93 -10.15 -14.15 -2.93
CA ASN A 93 -10.92 -13.61 -4.06
C ASN A 93 -10.69 -12.11 -4.34
N ILE A 94 -9.52 -11.58 -3.99
CA ILE A 94 -9.12 -10.21 -4.26
C ILE A 94 -8.47 -10.15 -5.65
N LYS A 95 -9.05 -9.33 -6.52
CA LYS A 95 -8.61 -9.19 -7.91
C LYS A 95 -7.37 -8.31 -8.00
N ILE A 96 -6.31 -8.84 -8.61
CA ILE A 96 -5.17 -8.05 -9.08
C ILE A 96 -5.59 -7.36 -10.38
N MET A 97 -5.58 -6.04 -10.37
CA MET A 97 -6.01 -5.22 -11.50
C MET A 97 -4.92 -5.08 -12.56
N LYS A 98 -3.67 -5.00 -12.11
CA LYS A 98 -2.51 -4.78 -12.95
C LYS A 98 -1.27 -5.38 -12.30
N GLN A 99 -0.33 -5.82 -13.13
CA GLN A 99 1.01 -6.25 -12.71
C GLN A 99 2.03 -5.66 -13.69
N GLU A 100 3.13 -5.15 -13.16
CA GLU A 100 4.21 -4.55 -13.94
C GLU A 100 5.58 -5.07 -13.47
N ASP A 101 6.49 -5.23 -14.43
CA ASP A 101 7.91 -5.46 -14.18
C ASP A 101 8.66 -4.21 -14.67
N HIS A 102 9.22 -3.46 -13.73
CA HIS A 102 10.00 -2.26 -14.00
C HIS A 102 11.50 -2.54 -14.13
N GLY A 103 11.89 -3.79 -14.37
CA GLY A 103 13.26 -4.24 -14.48
C GLY A 103 13.90 -4.49 -13.11
N LEU A 104 13.92 -3.48 -12.24
CA LEU A 104 14.54 -3.54 -10.90
C LEU A 104 13.56 -3.85 -9.77
N MET A 105 12.26 -3.68 -10.01
CA MET A 105 11.20 -4.04 -9.07
C MET A 105 10.01 -4.64 -9.83
N ASN A 106 9.24 -5.47 -9.14
CA ASN A 106 7.93 -5.93 -9.61
C ASN A 106 6.84 -5.28 -8.77
N GLU A 107 5.74 -4.93 -9.40
CA GLU A 107 4.62 -4.26 -8.72
C GLU A 107 3.28 -4.86 -9.15
N ILE A 108 2.33 -4.89 -8.22
CA ILE A 108 0.93 -5.22 -8.48
C ILE A 108 0.01 -4.13 -7.93
N TYR A 109 -1.14 -3.99 -8.55
CA TYR A 109 -2.17 -3.03 -8.16
C TYR A 109 -3.46 -3.76 -7.82
N ILE A 110 -4.06 -3.40 -6.69
CA ILE A 110 -5.39 -3.84 -6.25
C ILE A 110 -6.26 -2.63 -5.96
N ILE A 111 -7.57 -2.87 -5.83
CA ILE A 111 -8.56 -1.83 -5.53
C ILE A 111 -9.27 -2.20 -4.24
N ASP A 112 -9.34 -1.26 -3.30
CA ASP A 112 -10.08 -1.43 -2.06
C ASP A 112 -11.60 -1.16 -2.25
N PRO A 113 -12.45 -1.38 -1.23
CA PRO A 113 -13.89 -1.17 -1.35
C PRO A 113 -14.32 0.27 -1.67
N SER A 114 -13.44 1.26 -1.42
CA SER A 114 -13.69 2.68 -1.69
C SER A 114 -13.15 3.13 -3.06
N GLY A 115 -12.55 2.22 -3.83
CA GLY A 115 -11.96 2.52 -5.12
C GLY A 115 -10.51 3.00 -5.07
N ASN A 116 -9.85 2.92 -3.90
CA ASN A 116 -8.45 3.31 -3.78
C ASN A 116 -7.55 2.32 -4.51
N GLN A 117 -6.66 2.83 -5.36
CA GLN A 117 -5.60 2.05 -5.97
C GLN A 117 -4.47 1.86 -4.95
N ILE A 118 -4.22 0.61 -4.56
CA ILE A 118 -3.13 0.24 -3.68
C ILE A 118 -2.08 -0.49 -4.51
N ALA A 119 -0.85 0.00 -4.48
CA ALA A 119 0.30 -0.66 -5.08
C ALA A 119 1.08 -1.44 -4.02
N ILE A 120 1.50 -2.65 -4.41
CA ILE A 120 2.37 -3.51 -3.61
C ILE A 120 3.55 -3.88 -4.48
N PHE A 121 4.77 -3.62 -4.01
CA PHE A 121 5.98 -3.85 -4.78
C PHE A 121 6.97 -4.73 -4.03
N CYS A 122 7.83 -5.38 -4.82
CA CYS A 122 8.98 -6.13 -4.33
C CYS A 122 10.21 -5.67 -5.12
N GLU A 123 11.16 -5.09 -4.41
CA GLU A 123 12.44 -4.66 -4.96
C GLU A 123 13.34 -5.87 -5.21
N LYS A 124 14.01 -5.94 -6.36
CA LYS A 124 14.96 -7.02 -6.67
C LYS A 124 16.32 -6.72 -6.04
N GLU A 125 17.07 -7.75 -5.66
CA GLU A 125 18.40 -7.60 -5.01
C GLU A 125 19.41 -6.79 -5.81
N THR A 126 19.27 -6.78 -7.14
CA THR A 126 20.12 -6.02 -8.06
C THR A 126 19.83 -4.52 -8.05
N SER A 127 18.73 -4.09 -7.42
CA SER A 127 18.33 -2.69 -7.35
C SER A 127 19.24 -1.88 -6.41
N PRO A 128 19.59 -0.63 -6.76
CA PRO A 128 20.28 0.27 -5.83
C PRO A 128 19.43 0.62 -4.60
N PHE A 129 18.11 0.47 -4.69
CA PHE A 129 17.16 0.73 -3.60
C PHE A 129 16.86 -0.51 -2.75
N TYR A 130 17.42 -1.68 -3.08
CA TYR A 130 17.13 -2.91 -2.35
C TYR A 130 17.40 -2.74 -0.86
N LYS A 131 16.31 -2.76 -0.08
CA LYS A 131 16.28 -2.56 1.37
C LYS A 131 16.94 -1.23 1.82
N HIS A 132 16.75 -0.21 0.98
CA HIS A 132 17.00 1.22 1.21
C HIS A 132 18.46 1.57 1.58
N ALA A 133 19.38 1.18 0.69
CA ALA A 133 20.82 1.29 0.83
C ALA A 133 21.33 2.71 1.21
N THR A 134 22.24 2.73 2.20
CA THR A 134 22.78 3.92 2.87
C THR A 134 24.00 4.57 2.19
N ASN A 135 24.36 4.21 0.95
CA ASN A 135 25.58 4.74 0.27
C ASN A 135 25.61 4.59 -1.28
N LYS A 136 24.47 4.46 -1.97
CA LYS A 136 24.47 4.39 -3.44
C LYS A 136 23.59 5.49 -4.03
N ILE A 137 24.21 6.54 -4.53
CA ILE A 137 23.57 7.51 -5.44
C ILE A 137 23.95 7.06 -6.85
N SER A 138 23.02 6.40 -7.54
CA SER A 138 23.11 6.21 -8.99
C SER A 138 22.25 7.29 -9.65
N TRP A 139 22.92 8.22 -10.33
CA TRP A 139 22.31 9.20 -11.24
C TRP A 139 21.80 8.51 -12.51
#